data_AF-A0A2K8Z3E9-F1
#
_entry.id   AF-A0A2K8Z3E9-F1
#
_cell.length_a   1.000
_cell.length_b   1.000
_cell.length_c   1.000
_cell.angle_alpha   90.00
_cell.angle_beta   90.00
_cell.angle_gamma   90.00
#
_symmetry.space_group_name_H-M   'P 1'
#
loop_
_entity.id
_entity.type
_entity.pdbx_description
1 polymer ?
#
loop_
_entity_poly.entity_id
_entity_poly.type
_entity_poly.pdbx_seq_one_letter_code
_entity_poly.pdbx_strand_id
1 'polypeptide(L)'
;MTAPKPHLSPTAFWDINMAAIDYETNARFVIEKVMNYGLWADILEVVRYYGRERVKAEVVQAAYLKKKTLSFCCAIFDLTPNQFRCYTRQQSNPLPWNY
;
A
#
# COMPACT_ATOMS: atom_id res chain seq x y z
N MET A 1 -16.09 21.82 -2.18
CA MET A 1 -14.65 21.92 -2.47
C MET A 1 -14.15 20.51 -2.68
N THR A 2 -13.78 20.13 -3.90
CA THR A 2 -13.17 18.82 -4.18
C THR A 2 -11.82 18.77 -3.48
N ALA A 3 -11.56 17.73 -2.70
CA ALA A 3 -10.23 17.50 -2.13
C ALA A 3 -9.21 17.42 -3.28
N PRO A 4 -7.99 17.96 -3.11
CA PRO A 4 -6.96 17.87 -4.14
C PRO A 4 -6.67 16.40 -4.45
N LYS A 5 -6.56 15.99 -5.73
CA LYS A 5 -6.25 14.60 -6.09
C LYS A 5 -4.72 14.36 -5.97
N PRO A 6 -4.24 13.18 -5.53
CA PRO A 6 -2.82 12.89 -5.55
C PRO A 6 -2.28 12.76 -6.98
N HIS A 7 -1.08 13.27 -7.22
CA HIS A 7 -0.39 13.24 -8.51
C HIS A 7 0.41 11.95 -8.67
N LEU A 8 -0.26 10.88 -9.13
CA LEU A 8 0.34 9.56 -9.27
C LEU A 8 0.62 9.20 -10.73
N SER A 9 1.73 8.49 -10.95
CA SER A 9 2.04 7.86 -12.23
C SER A 9 1.08 6.69 -12.53
N PRO A 10 0.91 6.31 -13.81
CA PRO A 10 0.09 5.16 -14.16
C PRO A 10 0.75 3.81 -13.83
N THR A 11 2.04 3.79 -13.42
CA THR A 11 2.82 2.55 -13.24
C THR A 11 2.18 1.58 -12.24
N ALA A 12 1.65 2.10 -11.12
CA ALA A 12 0.99 1.26 -10.13
C ALA A 12 -0.44 0.83 -10.51
N PHE A 13 -1.01 1.43 -11.56
CA PHE A 13 -2.43 1.31 -11.94
C PHE A 13 -2.61 0.87 -13.40
N TRP A 14 -1.64 0.16 -13.97
CA TRP A 14 -1.65 -0.26 -15.39
C TRP A 14 -2.90 -1.07 -15.78
N ASP A 15 -3.57 -1.69 -14.82
CA ASP A 15 -4.77 -2.52 -14.96
C ASP A 15 -6.09 -1.79 -14.61
N ILE A 16 -6.06 -0.51 -14.21
CA ILE A 16 -7.22 0.19 -13.63
C ILE A 16 -7.39 1.59 -14.23
N ASN A 17 -8.65 2.00 -14.43
CA ASN A 17 -8.97 3.37 -14.78
C ASN A 17 -8.83 4.32 -13.57
N MET A 18 -7.72 5.06 -13.51
CA MET A 18 -7.42 6.03 -12.46
C MET A 18 -8.42 7.20 -12.36
N ALA A 19 -9.22 7.46 -13.39
CA ALA A 19 -10.25 8.50 -13.36
C ALA A 19 -11.48 8.07 -12.55
N ALA A 20 -11.72 6.76 -12.42
CA ALA A 20 -12.84 6.20 -11.68
C ALA A 20 -12.53 5.96 -10.19
N ILE A 21 -11.28 6.17 -9.77
CA ILE A 21 -10.87 5.97 -8.38
C ILE A 21 -11.29 7.18 -7.55
N ASP A 22 -12.10 6.92 -6.52
CA ASP A 22 -12.23 7.83 -5.38
C ASP A 22 -11.07 7.58 -4.41
N TYR A 23 -10.14 8.53 -4.35
CA TYR A 23 -8.90 8.42 -3.58
C TYR A 23 -9.13 8.49 -2.08
N GLU A 24 -10.24 9.06 -1.60
CA GLU A 24 -10.52 9.11 -0.17
C GLU A 24 -11.13 7.80 0.31
N THR A 25 -12.17 7.32 -0.38
CA THR A 25 -12.88 6.09 0.02
C THR A 25 -12.06 4.84 -0.27
N ASN A 26 -11.19 4.86 -1.29
CA ASN A 26 -10.34 3.72 -1.66
C ASN A 26 -8.88 3.89 -1.21
N ALA A 27 -8.62 4.65 -0.15
CA ALA A 27 -7.25 4.95 0.32
C ALA A 27 -6.36 3.71 0.48
N ARG A 28 -6.87 2.65 1.12
CA ARG A 28 -6.12 1.39 1.29
C ARG A 28 -5.68 0.78 -0.03
N PHE A 29 -6.58 0.73 -1.00
CA PHE A 29 -6.30 0.16 -2.31
C PHE A 29 -5.23 0.96 -3.04
N VAL A 30 -5.33 2.29 -3.02
CA VAL A 30 -4.34 3.19 -3.62
C VAL A 30 -2.98 3.02 -2.96
N ILE A 31 -2.94 3.02 -1.62
CA ILE A 31 -1.70 2.83 -0.84
C ILE A 31 -1.09 1.46 -1.15
N GLU A 32 -1.88 0.38 -1.11
CA GLU A 32 -1.41 -0.97 -1.39
C GLU A 32 -0.81 -1.10 -2.80
N LYS A 33 -1.47 -0.52 -3.82
CA LYS A 33 -0.97 -0.50 -5.20
C LYS A 33 0.35 0.26 -5.31
N VAL A 34 0.40 1.49 -4.79
CA VAL A 34 1.59 2.34 -4.86
C VAL A 34 2.76 1.72 -4.10
N MET A 35 2.56 1.17 -2.90
CA MET A 35 3.65 0.55 -2.14
C MET A 35 4.22 -0.70 -2.84
N ASN A 36 3.40 -1.45 -3.58
CA ASN A 36 3.84 -2.65 -4.29
C ASN A 36 4.44 -2.39 -5.68
N TYR A 37 3.94 -1.38 -6.40
CA TYR A 37 4.19 -1.20 -7.84
C TYR A 37 4.52 0.24 -8.25
N GLY A 38 4.37 1.20 -7.35
CA GLY A 38 4.63 2.62 -7.63
C GLY A 38 6.12 2.95 -7.67
N LEU A 39 6.41 4.11 -8.27
CA LEU A 39 7.73 4.72 -8.24
C LEU A 39 7.98 5.39 -6.89
N TRP A 40 9.23 5.75 -6.61
CA TRP A 40 9.57 6.47 -5.39
C TRP A 40 8.78 7.78 -5.22
N ALA A 41 8.59 8.53 -6.32
CA ALA A 41 7.79 9.74 -6.33
C ALA A 41 6.32 9.48 -5.95
N ASP A 42 5.74 8.35 -6.39
CA ASP A 42 4.36 7.98 -6.06
C ASP A 42 4.22 7.65 -4.56
N ILE A 43 5.22 6.99 -3.98
CA ILE A 43 5.24 6.67 -2.54
C ILE A 43 5.29 7.98 -1.72
N LEU A 44 6.16 8.92 -2.11
CA LEU A 44 6.23 10.23 -1.46
C LEU A 44 4.91 11.00 -1.59
N GLU A 45 4.29 10.96 -2.76
CA GLU A 45 3.01 11.62 -3.02
C GLU A 45 1.88 11.02 -2.16
N VAL A 46 1.81 9.69 -2.04
CA VAL A 46 0.86 9.00 -1.16
C VAL A 46 1.06 9.42 0.30
N VAL A 47 2.30 9.53 0.77
CA VAL A 47 2.61 9.99 2.13
C VAL A 47 2.25 11.47 2.32
N ARG A 48 2.52 12.33 1.33
CA ARG A 48 2.13 13.76 1.34
C ARG A 48 0.62 13.92 1.37
N TYR A 49 -0.09 13.13 0.57
CA TYR A 49 -1.52 13.26 0.36
C TYR A 49 -2.35 12.73 1.54
N TYR A 50 -2.11 11.50 1.97
CA TYR A 50 -2.87 10.87 3.05
C TYR A 50 -2.32 11.18 4.44
N GLY A 51 -1.05 11.56 4.53
CA GLY A 51 -0.33 11.72 5.78
C GLY A 51 0.24 10.39 6.29
N ARG A 52 1.41 10.47 6.94
CA ARG A 52 2.18 9.31 7.42
C ARG A 52 1.36 8.35 8.28
N GLU A 53 0.59 8.85 9.24
CA GLU A 53 -0.18 8.02 10.17
C GLU A 53 -1.31 7.26 9.49
N ARG A 54 -2.03 7.90 8.55
CA ARG A 54 -3.06 7.23 7.77
C ARG A 54 -2.46 6.16 6.87
N VAL A 55 -1.33 6.44 6.21
CA VAL A 55 -0.63 5.45 5.38
C VAL A 55 -0.20 4.25 6.22
N LYS A 56 0.37 4.49 7.41
CA LYS A 56 0.73 3.44 8.37
C LYS A 56 -0.48 2.59 8.77
N ALA A 57 -1.60 3.23 9.11
CA ALA A 57 -2.81 2.53 9.52
C ALA A 57 -3.44 1.69 8.39
N GLU A 58 -3.40 2.17 7.14
CA GLU A 58 -3.96 1.43 6.01
C GLU A 58 -3.04 0.32 5.51
N VAL A 59 -1.73 0.54 5.47
CA VAL A 59 -0.78 -0.45 4.91
C VAL A 59 -0.70 -1.72 5.76
N VAL A 60 -0.91 -1.63 7.09
CA VAL A 60 -0.99 -2.84 7.95
C VAL A 60 -2.25 -3.66 7.69
N GLN A 61 -3.29 -3.05 7.13
CA GLN A 61 -4.54 -3.71 6.75
C GLN A 61 -4.56 -4.19 5.30
N ALA A 62 -3.48 -3.97 4.54
CA ALA A 62 -3.34 -4.42 3.16
C ALA A 62 -3.63 -5.92 3.01
N ALA A 63 -4.31 -6.29 1.93
CA ALA A 63 -4.62 -7.69 1.64
C ALA A 63 -3.36 -8.45 1.21
N TYR A 64 -2.45 -7.76 0.51
CA TYR A 64 -1.20 -8.32 0.04
C TYR A 64 -0.09 -7.26 -0.04
N LEU A 65 1.11 -7.64 0.38
CA LEU A 65 2.34 -6.90 0.12
C LEU A 65 3.42 -7.88 -0.36
N LYS A 66 4.24 -7.46 -1.34
CA LYS A 66 5.46 -8.17 -1.70
C LYS A 66 6.39 -8.23 -0.48
N LYS A 67 7.19 -9.29 -0.33
CA LYS A 67 8.12 -9.46 0.79
C LYS A 67 9.07 -8.27 0.99
N LYS A 68 9.63 -7.74 -0.11
CA LYS A 68 10.49 -6.55 -0.08
C LYS A 68 9.73 -5.29 0.35
N THR A 69 8.51 -5.09 -0.18
CA THR A 69 7.64 -3.98 0.20
C THR A 69 7.26 -4.04 1.67
N LEU A 70 6.87 -5.21 2.19
CA LEU A 70 6.56 -5.38 3.62
C LEU A 70 7.78 -5.01 4.48
N SER A 71 8.96 -5.50 4.12
CA SER A 71 10.21 -5.19 4.85
C SER A 71 10.51 -3.68 4.82
N PHE A 72 10.27 -3.05 3.68
CA PHE A 72 10.39 -1.59 3.53
C PHE A 72 9.39 -0.85 4.44
N CYS A 73 8.11 -1.25 4.46
CA CYS A 73 7.10 -0.68 5.35
C CYS A 73 7.49 -0.82 6.83
N CYS A 74 8.03 -1.98 7.23
CA CYS A 74 8.57 -2.19 8.57
C CYS A 74 9.63 -1.15 8.92
N ALA A 75 10.59 -0.93 8.03
CA ALA A 75 11.67 0.02 8.25
C ALA A 75 11.18 1.48 8.33
N ILE A 76 10.30 1.92 7.42
CA ILE A 76 9.92 3.34 7.35
C ILE A 76 8.86 3.74 8.37
N PHE A 77 8.03 2.80 8.86
CA PHE A 77 6.95 3.07 9.79
C PHE A 77 7.21 2.57 11.22
N ASP A 78 8.38 1.99 11.47
CA ASP A 78 8.73 1.34 12.74
C ASP A 78 7.67 0.30 13.11
N LEU A 79 7.55 -0.71 12.24
CA LEU A 79 6.59 -1.81 12.33
C LEU A 79 7.33 -3.15 12.28
N THR A 80 6.65 -4.20 12.73
CA THR A 80 7.07 -5.58 12.65
C THR A 80 6.15 -6.38 11.71
N PRO A 81 6.63 -7.46 11.06
CA PRO A 81 5.81 -8.25 10.13
C PRO A 81 4.48 -8.75 10.73
N ASN A 82 4.46 -9.11 12.01
CA ASN A 82 3.27 -9.61 12.70
C ASN A 82 2.13 -8.59 12.82
N GLN A 83 2.41 -7.30 12.62
CA GLN A 83 1.39 -6.26 12.61
C GLN A 83 0.63 -6.19 11.28
N PHE A 84 1.13 -6.82 10.22
CA PHE A 84 0.49 -6.82 8.92
C PHE A 84 -0.51 -7.98 8.79
N ARG A 85 -1.75 -7.66 8.43
CA ARG A 85 -2.81 -8.63 8.18
C ARG A 85 -2.43 -9.65 7.09
N CYS A 86 -1.80 -9.19 6.02
CA CYS A 86 -1.36 -10.08 4.93
C CYS A 86 -0.30 -11.09 5.40
N TYR A 87 0.58 -10.70 6.32
CA TYR A 87 1.64 -11.57 6.83
C TYR A 87 1.09 -12.66 7.75
N THR A 88 0.25 -12.29 8.73
CA THR A 88 -0.35 -13.25 9.65
C THR A 88 -1.23 -14.26 8.92
N ARG A 89 -1.98 -13.82 7.90
CA ARG A 89 -2.80 -14.70 7.04
C ARG A 89 -1.97 -15.71 6.24
N GLN A 90 -0.78 -15.32 5.77
CA GLN A 90 0.12 -16.23 5.07
C GLN A 90 0.71 -17.28 6.03
N GLN A 91 1.08 -16.87 7.25
CA GLN A 91 1.60 -17.79 8.26
C GLN A 91 0.56 -18.79 8.75
N SER A 92 -0.71 -18.39 8.88
CA SER A 92 -1.79 -19.28 9.32
C SER A 92 -2.24 -20.26 8.23
N ASN A 93 -1.84 -20.06 6.98
CA ASN A 93 -2.22 -20.90 5.84
C ASN A 93 -0.96 -21.32 5.07
N PRO A 94 -0.11 -22.19 5.66
CA PRO A 94 1.12 -22.61 5.01
C PRO A 94 0.80 -23.31 3.69
N LEU A 95 1.42 -22.83 2.61
CA LEU A 95 1.41 -23.57 1.34
C LEU A 95 2.21 -24.86 1.53
N PRO A 96 1.81 -25.97 0.87
CA PRO A 96 2.56 -27.22 0.93
C PRO A 96 4.02 -27.08 0.46
N TRP A 97 4.32 -26.04 -0.33
CA TRP A 97 5.64 -25.78 -0.91
C TRP A 97 5.98 -24.29 -0.78
N ASN A 98 7.16 -23.98 -0.25
CA ASN A 98 7.73 -22.62 -0.24
C ASN A 98 8.53 -22.42 -1.53
N TYR A 99 8.12 -21.44 -2.34
CA TYR A 99 8.78 -21.04 -3.60
C TYR A 99 9.58 -19.74 -3.42
#